data_AF-A0A2T0YPW5-F1
#
_entry.id   AF-A0A2T0YPW5-F1
#
_cell.length_a   1.000
_cell.length_b   1.000
_cell.length_c   1.000
_cell.angle_alpha   90.00
_cell.angle_beta   90.00
_cell.angle_gamma   90.00
#
_symmetry.space_group_name_H-M   'P 1'
#
loop_
_entity.id
_entity.type
_entity.pdbx_description
1 polymer ?
#
loop_
_entity_poly.entity_id
_entity_poly.type
_entity_poly.pdbx_seq_one_letter_code
_entity_poly.pdbx_strand_id
1 'polypeptide(L)'
;VTAAVALTAWSHLGRIRSESAFASLAGTSPIPASSGNTVRHRINRGGDRRLNRALHMAVVTRMRMDPRTRAYVERRTAEGRTLREIRRCLKRYLARDIYRRLNTAAQNELTGA
;
A
#
# COMPACT_ATOMS: atom_id res chain seq x y z
N VAL A 1 15.05 -7.77 1.38
CA VAL A 1 14.41 -7.33 2.65
C VAL A 1 12.92 -6.97 2.48
N THR A 2 12.55 -6.06 1.57
CA THR A 2 11.15 -5.59 1.39
C THR A 2 10.13 -6.71 1.12
N ALA A 3 10.45 -7.65 0.22
CA ALA A 3 9.56 -8.77 -0.11
C ALA A 3 9.35 -9.72 1.09
N ALA A 4 10.43 -10.11 1.76
CA ALA A 4 10.37 -10.95 2.96
C ALA A 4 9.48 -10.33 4.06
N VAL A 5 9.62 -9.03 4.35
CA VAL A 5 8.78 -8.34 5.34
C VAL A 5 7.29 -8.39 4.95
N ALA A 6 6.98 -8.16 3.67
CA ALA A 6 5.60 -8.24 3.20
C ALA A 6 5.03 -9.66 3.29
N LEU A 7 5.82 -10.67 2.92
CA LEU A 7 5.44 -12.07 3.00
C LEU A 7 5.23 -12.52 4.45
N THR A 8 6.15 -12.19 5.38
CA THR A 8 6.00 -12.51 6.80
C THR A 8 4.79 -11.80 7.42
N ALA A 9 4.54 -10.54 7.05
CA ALA A 9 3.39 -9.81 7.55
C ALA A 9 2.06 -10.35 7.00
N TRP A 10 2.05 -10.93 5.80
CA TRP A 10 0.89 -11.65 5.26
C TRP A 10 0.76 -13.06 5.84
N SER A 11 1.87 -13.78 6.02
CA SER A 11 2.02 -15.16 6.52
C SER A 11 1.43 -16.26 5.65
N HIS A 12 0.10 -16.40 5.58
CA HIS A 12 -0.56 -17.49 4.86
C HIS A 12 -1.97 -17.07 4.41
N LEU A 13 -2.52 -17.83 3.46
CA LEU A 13 -3.87 -17.59 2.95
C LEU A 13 -4.89 -17.72 4.08
N GLY A 14 -5.83 -16.78 4.17
CA GLY A 14 -6.89 -16.78 5.19
C GLY A 14 -6.54 -16.00 6.47
N ARG A 15 -5.26 -15.78 6.81
CA ARG A 15 -4.88 -14.96 7.99
C ARG A 15 -5.45 -13.55 7.90
N ILE A 16 -5.36 -12.93 6.73
CA ILE A 16 -5.77 -11.54 6.52
C ILE A 16 -7.07 -11.51 5.71
N ARG A 17 -8.14 -11.12 6.40
CA ARG A 17 -9.52 -11.18 5.91
C ARG A 17 -9.83 -10.29 4.69
N SER A 18 -9.03 -9.26 4.40
CA SER A 18 -9.27 -8.37 3.27
C SER A 18 -8.07 -7.50 2.91
N GLU A 19 -8.10 -6.91 1.71
CA GLU A 19 -7.12 -5.90 1.28
C GLU A 19 -7.13 -4.63 2.15
N SER A 20 -8.26 -4.32 2.79
CA SER A 20 -8.39 -3.20 3.72
C SER A 20 -7.75 -3.53 5.07
N ALA A 21 -7.90 -4.77 5.55
CA ALA A 21 -7.23 -5.26 6.74
C ALA A 21 -5.71 -5.26 6.56
N PHE A 22 -5.20 -5.69 5.41
CA PHE A 22 -3.76 -5.62 5.10
C PHE A 22 -3.24 -4.18 5.09
N ALA A 23 -3.97 -3.24 4.50
CA ALA A 23 -3.56 -1.84 4.51
C ALA A 23 -3.60 -1.22 5.91
N SER A 24 -4.57 -1.60 6.75
CA SER A 24 -4.61 -1.21 8.15
C SER A 24 -3.44 -1.78 8.94
N LEU A 25 -3.11 -3.06 8.76
CA LEU A 25 -1.92 -3.69 9.32
C LEU A 25 -0.65 -2.94 8.90
N ALA A 26 -0.53 -2.58 7.61
CA ALA A 26 0.60 -1.82 7.09
C ALA A 26 0.64 -0.34 7.52
N GLY A 27 -0.37 0.16 8.23
CA GLY A 27 -0.50 1.59 8.57
C GLY A 27 -0.65 2.49 7.33
N THR A 28 -1.21 1.96 6.24
CA THR A 28 -1.46 2.67 4.97
C THR A 28 -2.95 2.94 4.73
N SER A 29 -3.82 2.48 5.64
CA SER A 29 -5.23 2.82 5.59
C SER A 29 -5.42 4.34 5.77
N PRO A 30 -6.25 4.97 4.93
CA PRO A 30 -6.57 6.39 5.08
C PRO A 30 -7.37 6.60 6.37
N ILE A 31 -6.92 7.53 7.22
CA ILE A 31 -7.69 7.97 8.39
C ILE A 31 -8.14 9.41 8.14
N PRO A 32 -9.46 9.68 8.08
CA PRO A 32 -9.99 11.04 7.97
C PRO A 32 -9.44 11.93 9.10
N ALA A 33 -9.06 13.15 8.74
CA ALA A 33 -8.51 14.14 9.66
C ALA A 33 -9.13 15.52 9.36
N SER A 34 -10.44 15.53 9.18
CA SER A 34 -11.22 16.70 8.78
C SER A 34 -12.54 16.74 9.52
N SER A 35 -12.88 17.91 10.05
CA SER A 35 -14.17 18.23 10.67
C SER A 35 -15.04 19.17 9.80
N GLY A 36 -14.64 19.45 8.56
CA GLY A 36 -15.33 20.36 7.62
C GLY A 36 -15.01 20.05 6.15
N ASN A 37 -15.19 21.02 5.24
CA ASN A 37 -15.13 20.84 3.77
C ASN A 37 -13.76 20.45 3.17
N THR A 38 -12.70 20.33 3.98
CA THR A 38 -11.36 19.94 3.47
C THR A 38 -11.13 18.45 3.68
N VAL A 39 -11.01 17.67 2.62
CA VAL A 39 -10.72 16.22 2.72
C VAL A 39 -9.23 15.98 2.98
N ARG A 40 -8.83 15.96 4.26
CA ARG A 40 -7.46 15.62 4.68
C ARG A 40 -7.41 14.24 5.33
N HIS A 41 -6.32 13.54 5.08
CA HIS A 41 -6.05 12.24 5.70
C HIS A 41 -4.78 12.31 6.55
N ARG A 42 -4.82 11.71 7.76
CA ARG A 42 -3.64 11.55 8.62
C ARG A 42 -3.02 10.16 8.45
N ILE A 43 -1.81 10.02 8.96
CA ILE A 43 -1.07 8.75 8.97
C ILE A 43 -1.69 7.82 10.02
N ASN A 44 -1.91 6.55 9.67
CA ASN A 44 -2.24 5.53 10.64
C ASN A 44 -0.98 5.18 11.47
N ARG A 45 -1.06 5.49 12.78
CA ARG A 45 0.05 5.25 13.71
C ARG A 45 0.05 3.84 14.33
N GLY A 46 -1.04 3.08 14.26
CA GLY A 46 -1.16 1.76 14.91
C GLY A 46 -0.67 0.57 14.08
N GLY A 47 -0.32 0.78 12.80
CA GLY A 47 0.16 -0.31 11.93
C GLY A 47 1.65 -0.66 12.12
N ASP A 48 2.04 -1.82 11.59
CA ASP A 48 3.40 -2.34 11.55
C ASP A 48 4.35 -1.36 10.81
N ARG A 49 5.33 -0.85 11.54
CA ARG A 49 6.32 0.11 11.03
C ARG A 49 7.32 -0.51 10.04
N ARG A 50 7.68 -1.78 10.21
CA ARG A 50 8.57 -2.50 9.30
C ARG A 50 7.86 -2.70 7.96
N LEU A 51 6.61 -3.16 7.99
CA LEU A 51 5.80 -3.28 6.77
C LEU A 51 5.58 -1.92 6.10
N ASN A 52 5.26 -0.89 6.88
CA ASN A 52 5.09 0.47 6.36
C ASN A 52 6.34 1.02 5.67
N ARG A 53 7.53 0.75 6.24
CA ARG A 53 8.84 1.11 5.68
C ARG A 53 9.12 0.31 4.41
N ALA A 54 8.84 -0.99 4.40
CA ALA A 54 9.00 -1.83 3.20
C ALA A 54 8.16 -1.26 2.03
N LEU A 55 6.87 -0.99 2.25
CA LEU A 55 6.02 -0.36 1.23
C LEU A 55 6.52 1.03 0.82
N HIS A 56 7.07 1.81 1.76
CA HIS A 56 7.66 3.11 1.43
C HIS A 56 8.83 2.98 0.45
N MET A 57 9.77 2.08 0.73
CA MET A 57 10.93 1.85 -0.12
C MET A 57 10.52 1.39 -1.52
N ALA A 58 9.60 0.43 -1.60
CA ALA A 58 9.08 -0.04 -2.88
C ALA A 58 8.41 1.09 -3.69
N VAL A 59 7.61 1.95 -3.04
CA VAL A 59 7.00 3.11 -3.72
C VAL A 59 8.05 4.11 -4.17
N VAL A 60 9.06 4.43 -3.36
CA VAL A 60 10.13 5.36 -3.76
C VAL A 60 10.89 4.84 -4.98
N THR A 61 11.22 3.55 -5.00
CA THR A 61 11.85 2.92 -6.16
C THR A 61 10.94 2.97 -7.39
N ARG A 62 9.65 2.65 -7.27
CA ARG A 62 8.69 2.74 -8.38
C ARG A 62 8.54 4.16 -8.91
N MET A 63 8.51 5.17 -8.04
CA MET A 63 8.46 6.57 -8.47
C MET A 63 9.69 6.98 -9.30
N ARG A 64 10.83 6.31 -9.13
CA ARG A 64 12.05 6.57 -9.92
C ARG A 64 12.10 5.76 -11.21
N MET A 65 11.74 4.48 -11.13
CA MET A 65 12.05 3.49 -12.18
C MET A 65 10.84 3.03 -12.99
N ASP A 66 9.62 3.10 -12.45
CA ASP A 66 8.41 2.56 -13.11
C ASP A 66 7.69 3.69 -13.88
N PRO A 67 7.67 3.65 -15.23
CA PRO A 67 7.04 4.69 -16.05
C PRO A 67 5.57 4.92 -15.71
N ARG A 68 4.84 3.85 -15.37
CA ARG A 68 3.41 3.95 -14.99
C ARG A 68 3.23 4.71 -13.68
N THR A 69 4.11 4.48 -12.71
CA THR A 69 4.09 5.21 -11.44
C THR A 69 4.49 6.66 -11.64
N ARG A 70 5.48 6.95 -12.50
CA ARG A 70 5.86 8.33 -12.86
C ARG A 70 4.71 9.10 -13.48
N ALA A 71 4.04 8.54 -14.49
CA ALA A 71 2.87 9.15 -15.10
C ALA A 71 1.73 9.42 -14.10
N TYR A 72 1.52 8.50 -13.14
CA TYR A 72 0.57 8.73 -12.05
C TYR A 72 1.00 9.91 -11.15
N VAL A 73 2.28 10.00 -10.79
CA VAL A 73 2.80 11.08 -9.96
C VAL A 73 2.64 12.42 -10.66
N GLU A 74 3.02 12.51 -11.92
CA GLU A 74 2.89 13.71 -12.75
C GLU A 74 1.43 14.17 -12.82
N ARG A 75 0.51 13.27 -13.19
CA ARG A 75 -0.92 13.56 -13.24
C ARG A 75 -1.45 14.09 -11.90
N ARG A 76 -1.14 13.41 -10.78
CA ARG A 76 -1.64 13.84 -9.46
C ARG A 76 -1.00 15.14 -8.98
N THR A 77 0.22 15.43 -9.41
CA THR A 77 0.90 16.69 -9.12
C THR A 77 0.22 17.84 -9.87
N ALA A 78 -0.16 17.64 -11.14
CA ALA A 78 -0.94 18.60 -11.92
C ALA A 78 -2.33 18.87 -11.33
N GLU A 79 -2.93 17.89 -10.65
CA GLU A 79 -4.18 18.05 -9.87
C GLU A 79 -3.98 18.78 -8.51
N GLY A 80 -2.79 19.32 -8.24
CA GLY A 80 -2.48 20.07 -7.01
C GLY A 80 -2.24 19.22 -5.76
N ARG A 81 -2.08 17.89 -5.89
CA ARG A 81 -1.79 17.01 -4.75
C ARG A 81 -0.33 17.15 -4.32
N THR A 82 -0.10 17.17 -3.01
CA THR A 82 1.27 17.15 -2.49
C THR A 82 1.92 15.78 -2.71
N LEU A 83 3.25 15.75 -2.89
CA LEU A 83 4.00 14.48 -3.00
C LEU A 83 3.75 13.53 -1.82
N ARG A 84 3.49 14.07 -0.62
CA ARG A 84 3.16 13.29 0.57
C ARG A 84 1.82 12.56 0.42
N GLU A 85 0.82 13.21 -0.14
CA GLU A 85 -0.49 12.61 -0.42
C GLU A 85 -0.41 11.57 -1.53
N ILE A 86 0.29 11.90 -2.63
CA ILE A 86 0.53 10.99 -3.75
C ILE A 86 1.20 9.70 -3.25
N ARG A 87 2.24 9.83 -2.43
CA ARG A 87 2.95 8.67 -1.86
C ARG A 87 2.06 7.84 -0.95
N ARG A 88 1.14 8.45 -0.18
CA ARG A 88 0.17 7.71 0.63
C ARG A 88 -0.80 6.91 -0.25
N CYS A 89 -1.31 7.52 -1.32
CA CYS A 89 -2.16 6.82 -2.30
C CYS A 89 -1.42 5.64 -2.93
N LEU A 90 -0.17 5.84 -3.38
CA LEU A 90 0.66 4.78 -3.95
C LEU A 90 0.94 3.65 -2.95
N LYS A 91 1.20 3.97 -1.68
CA LYS A 91 1.40 2.94 -0.65
C LYS A 91 0.14 2.13 -0.39
N ARG A 92 -1.04 2.76 -0.36
CA ARG A 92 -2.32 2.05 -0.23
C ARG A 92 -2.59 1.15 -1.44
N TYR A 93 -2.33 1.66 -2.65
CA TYR A 93 -2.43 0.90 -3.89
C TYR A 93 -1.50 -0.31 -3.88
N LEU A 94 -0.23 -0.11 -3.50
CA LEU A 94 0.76 -1.18 -3.44
C LEU A 94 0.40 -2.24 -2.38
N ALA A 95 -0.08 -1.83 -1.21
CA ALA A 95 -0.56 -2.77 -0.20
C ALA A 95 -1.68 -3.67 -0.76
N ARG A 96 -2.64 -3.07 -1.48
CA ARG A 96 -3.72 -3.80 -2.13
C ARG A 96 -3.20 -4.78 -3.20
N ASP A 97 -2.30 -4.32 -4.06
CA ASP A 97 -1.72 -5.13 -5.14
C ASP A 97 -0.95 -6.33 -4.58
N ILE A 98 -0.12 -6.11 -3.55
CA ILE A 98 0.61 -7.19 -2.86
C ILE A 98 -0.35 -8.20 -2.24
N TYR A 99 -1.37 -7.74 -1.50
CA TYR A 99 -2.35 -8.64 -0.89
C TYR A 99 -3.03 -9.53 -1.93
N ARG A 100 -3.47 -8.95 -3.05
CA ARG A 100 -4.13 -9.70 -4.12
C ARG A 100 -3.18 -10.71 -4.75
N ARG A 101 -1.95 -10.32 -5.08
CA ARG A 101 -0.95 -11.22 -5.68
C ARG A 101 -0.61 -12.39 -4.77
N LEU A 102 -0.42 -12.15 -3.47
CA LEU A 102 -0.12 -13.21 -2.50
C LEU A 102 -1.30 -14.18 -2.34
N ASN A 103 -2.52 -13.66 -2.24
CA ASN A 103 -3.70 -14.51 -2.17
C ASN A 103 -3.90 -15.33 -3.44
N THR A 104 -3.77 -14.72 -4.62
CA THR A 104 -3.89 -15.43 -5.91
C THR A 104 -2.82 -16.51 -6.05
N ALA A 105 -1.55 -16.21 -5.71
CA ALA A 105 -0.48 -17.19 -5.75
C ALA A 105 -0.77 -18.39 -4.83
N ALA A 106 -1.14 -18.13 -3.57
CA ALA A 106 -1.45 -19.19 -2.61
C ALA A 106 -2.72 -19.98 -2.97
N GLN A 107 -3.71 -19.33 -3.61
CA GLN A 107 -4.89 -20.03 -4.13
C GLN A 107 -4.51 -20.97 -5.28
N ASN A 108 -3.68 -20.52 -6.23
CA ASN A 108 -3.23 -21.35 -7.33
C ASN A 108 -2.47 -22.60 -6.84
N GLU A 109 -1.60 -22.42 -5.84
CA GLU A 109 -0.88 -23.52 -5.18
C GLU A 109 -1.84 -24.55 -4.56
N LEU A 110 -2.93 -24.10 -3.93
CA LEU A 110 -3.94 -24.99 -3.34
C LEU A 110 -4.80 -25.71 -4.39
N THR A 111 -5.05 -25.07 -5.53
CA THR A 111 -5.86 -25.64 -6.62
C THR A 111 -5.06 -26.51 -7.57
N GLY A 112 -3.73 -26.60 -7.41
CA GLY A 112 -2.86 -27.44 -8.25
C GLY A 112 -2.73 -26.94 -9.70
N ALA A 113 -2.89 -25.63 -9.93
CA ALA A 113 -2.81 -24.99 -11.24
C ALA A 113 -1.46 -24.30 -11.47
#